data_AF-A0A6H0CXK7-F1
#
_entry.id   AF-A0A6H0CXK7-F1
#
_cell.length_a   1.000
_cell.length_b   1.000
_cell.length_c   1.000
_cell.angle_alpha   90.00
_cell.angle_beta   90.00
_cell.angle_gamma   90.00
#
_symmetry.space_group_name_H-M   'P 1'
#
loop_
_entity.id
_entity.type
_entity.pdbx_description
1 polymer ?
#
loop_
_entity_poly.entity_id
_entity_poly.type
_entity_poly.pdbx_seq_one_letter_code
_entity_poly.pdbx_strand_id
1 'polypeptide(L)'
;MSADDRTAPRAGAFTGEPDTDLLGRPLRLRDRELLHAYRILRDLASDPQSEPCAAANTRAALAHLAVAVTDLGLAYEHLVDLGV
;
A
#
# COMPACT_ATOMS: atom_id res chain seq x y z
N MET A 1 -13.22 -28.08 11.46
CA MET A 1 -13.43 -26.74 10.84
C MET A 1 -13.14 -25.73 11.95
N SER A 2 -11.86 -25.37 12.11
CA SER A 2 -11.38 -24.54 13.23
C SER A 2 -11.41 -23.07 12.83
N ALA A 3 -11.95 -22.25 13.72
CA ALA A 3 -12.19 -20.83 13.53
C ALA A 3 -10.88 -20.03 13.46
N ASP A 4 -10.69 -19.40 12.31
CA ASP A 4 -10.16 -18.05 12.09
C ASP A 4 -9.10 -17.49 13.07
N ASP A 5 -7.85 -17.85 12.80
CA ASP A 5 -6.63 -17.26 13.37
C ASP A 5 -6.14 -16.04 12.54
N ARG A 6 -7.07 -15.18 12.09
CA ARG A 6 -6.78 -14.04 11.18
C ARG A 6 -7.02 -12.65 11.77
N THR A 7 -7.25 -12.58 13.09
CA THR A 7 -7.59 -11.34 13.79
C THR A 7 -6.41 -10.71 14.55
N ALA A 8 -5.25 -11.37 14.59
CA ALA A 8 -4.08 -10.79 15.23
C ALA A 8 -3.51 -9.66 14.34
N PRO A 9 -3.37 -8.42 14.85
CA PRO A 9 -2.69 -7.36 14.12
C PRO A 9 -1.24 -7.82 13.86
N ARG A 10 -0.85 -7.91 12.59
CA ARG A 10 0.56 -8.14 12.23
C ARG A 10 1.35 -6.95 12.73
N ALA A 11 2.30 -7.22 13.63
CA ALA A 11 3.07 -6.20 14.32
C ALA A 11 3.88 -5.36 13.33
N GLY A 12 3.39 -4.15 13.08
CA GLY A 12 4.07 -3.02 12.47
C GLY A 12 3.35 -1.78 12.98
N ALA A 13 3.92 -1.11 13.99
CA ALA A 13 3.30 0.07 14.57
C ALA A 13 3.28 1.20 13.53
N PHE A 14 2.08 1.49 13.01
CA PHE A 14 1.84 2.63 12.11
C PHE A 14 2.05 3.93 12.87
N THR A 15 3.24 4.52 12.73
CA THR A 15 3.58 5.78 13.39
C THR A 15 3.45 6.94 12.40
N GLY A 16 2.45 7.80 12.62
CA GLY A 16 2.53 9.21 12.23
C GLY A 16 1.72 9.71 11.02
N GLU A 17 1.01 8.87 10.27
CA GLU A 17 0.23 9.36 9.11
C GLU A 17 -1.22 9.69 9.47
N PRO A 18 -1.83 10.68 8.77
CA PRO A 18 -3.19 11.14 9.08
C PRO A 18 -4.14 9.95 9.10
N ASP A 19 -4.93 9.87 10.17
CA ASP A 19 -5.80 8.73 10.40
C ASP A 19 -7.11 8.79 9.60
N THR A 20 -7.09 9.55 8.51
CA THR A 20 -8.23 9.79 7.65
C THR A 20 -7.87 9.57 6.20
N ASP A 21 -8.87 9.15 5.43
CA ASP A 21 -8.81 9.14 3.97
C ASP A 21 -8.73 10.57 3.40
N LEU A 22 -8.62 10.68 2.07
CA LEU A 22 -8.58 11.95 1.35
C LEU A 22 -9.89 12.76 1.45
N LEU A 23 -10.96 12.16 1.98
CA LEU A 23 -12.25 12.79 2.23
C LEU A 23 -12.45 13.16 3.71
N GLY A 24 -11.42 12.98 4.55
CA GLY A 24 -11.47 13.29 5.98
C GLY A 24 -12.21 12.25 6.84
N ARG A 25 -12.45 11.04 6.32
CA ARG A 25 -13.12 9.96 7.07
C ARG A 25 -12.09 9.08 7.76
N PRO A 26 -12.33 8.62 9.00
CA PRO A 26 -11.39 7.74 9.70
C PRO A 26 -11.06 6.46 8.92
N LEU A 27 -9.79 6.09 8.89
CA LEU A 27 -9.34 4.87 8.23
C LEU A 27 -9.71 3.62 9.04
N ARG A 28 -10.37 2.67 8.37
CA ARG A 28 -10.62 1.34 8.94
C ARG A 28 -9.32 0.53 8.93
N LEU A 29 -9.27 -0.53 9.74
CA LEU A 29 -8.09 -1.39 9.82
C LEU A 29 -7.61 -1.89 8.44
N ARG A 30 -8.54 -2.33 7.58
CA ARG A 30 -8.22 -2.82 6.24
C ARG A 30 -7.71 -1.73 5.31
N ASP A 31 -8.21 -0.50 5.45
CA ASP A 31 -7.74 0.64 4.66
C ASP A 31 -6.28 0.96 5.03
N ARG A 32 -5.93 0.88 6.32
CA ARG A 32 -4.55 1.07 6.80
C ARG A 32 -3.61 0.00 6.26
N GLU A 33 -4.02 -1.27 6.28
CA GLU A 33 -3.22 -2.38 5.76
C GLU A 33 -2.96 -2.25 4.25
N LEU A 34 -3.98 -1.87 3.47
CA LEU A 34 -3.81 -1.63 2.03
C LEU A 34 -2.88 -0.46 1.77
N LEU A 35 -3.07 0.63 2.50
CA LEU A 35 -2.24 1.83 2.38
C LEU A 35 -0.79 1.55 2.80
N HIS A 36 -0.57 0.67 3.77
CA HIS A 36 0.75 0.19 4.14
C HIS A 36 1.43 -0.59 3.02
N ALA A 37 0.73 -1.57 2.46
CA ALA A 37 1.26 -2.38 1.38
C ALA A 37 1.59 -1.51 0.16
N TYR A 38 0.75 -0.50 -0.12
CA TYR A 38 1.00 0.48 -1.16
C TYR A 38 2.30 1.25 -0.93
N ARG A 39 2.51 1.77 0.28
CA ARG A 39 3.74 2.49 0.65
C ARG A 39 4.98 1.59 0.52
N ILE A 40 4.92 0.36 1.03
CA ILE A 40 6.02 -0.60 0.89
C ILE A 40 6.35 -0.86 -0.59
N LEU A 41 5.34 -1.11 -1.42
CA LEU A 41 5.56 -1.37 -2.84
C LEU A 41 6.12 -0.15 -3.57
N ARG A 42 5.67 1.06 -3.22
CA ARG A 42 6.20 2.31 -3.77
C ARG A 42 7.68 2.49 -3.41
N ASP A 43 8.02 2.27 -2.15
CA ASP A 43 9.40 2.41 -1.68
C ASP A 43 10.31 1.36 -2.35
N LEU A 44 9.83 0.11 -2.49
CA LEU A 44 10.54 -0.94 -3.23
C LEU A 44 10.65 -0.65 -4.74
N ALA A 45 9.63 -0.04 -5.36
CA ALA A 45 9.66 0.34 -6.77
C ALA A 45 10.65 1.48 -7.05
N SER A 46 10.95 2.28 -6.02
CA SER A 46 11.88 3.40 -6.08
C SER A 46 13.33 3.00 -5.79
N ASP A 47 13.59 1.76 -5.38
CA ASP A 47 14.93 1.28 -5.04
C ASP A 47 15.79 1.09 -6.30
N PRO A 48 16.84 1.92 -6.52
CA PRO A 48 17.70 1.81 -7.68
C PRO A 48 18.60 0.57 -7.65
N GLN A 49 18.68 -0.16 -6.54
CA GLN A 49 19.47 -1.38 -6.39
C GLN A 49 18.68 -2.66 -6.67
N SER A 50 17.39 -2.55 -6.97
CA SER A 50 16.53 -3.70 -7.23
C SER A 50 16.92 -4.40 -8.53
N GLU A 51 16.97 -5.74 -8.50
CA GLU A 51 17.15 -6.55 -9.71
C GLU A 51 16.07 -6.24 -10.75
N PRO A 52 16.36 -6.21 -12.06
CA PRO A 52 15.40 -5.76 -13.08
C PRO A 52 14.06 -6.50 -13.05
N CYS A 53 14.10 -7.81 -12.79
CA CYS A 53 12.88 -8.62 -12.69
C CYS A 53 12.06 -8.27 -11.43
N ALA A 54 12.73 -8.01 -10.31
CA ALA A 54 12.07 -7.61 -9.07
C ALA A 54 11.43 -6.22 -9.24
N ALA A 55 12.18 -5.25 -9.79
CA ALA A 55 11.67 -3.92 -10.06
C ALA A 55 10.43 -3.94 -10.96
N ALA A 56 10.43 -4.71 -12.05
CA ALA A 56 9.29 -4.83 -12.95
C ALA A 56 8.04 -5.42 -12.27
N ASN A 57 8.21 -6.49 -11.48
CA ASN A 57 7.08 -7.11 -10.77
C ASN A 57 6.56 -6.25 -9.62
N THR A 58 7.44 -5.54 -8.91
CA THR A 58 7.05 -4.58 -7.87
C THR A 58 6.22 -3.45 -8.48
N ARG A 59 6.63 -2.89 -9.64
CA ARG A 59 5.84 -1.88 -10.35
C ARG A 59 4.47 -2.39 -10.78
N ALA A 60 4.38 -3.62 -11.30
CA ALA A 60 3.11 -4.22 -11.66
C ALA A 60 2.18 -4.39 -10.44
N ALA A 61 2.71 -4.88 -9.31
CA ALA A 61 1.96 -4.98 -8.06
C ALA A 61 1.51 -3.61 -7.54
N LEU A 62 2.41 -2.61 -7.60
CA LEU A 62 2.11 -1.23 -7.23
C LEU A 62 1.00 -0.64 -8.09
N ALA A 63 1.00 -0.88 -9.41
CA ALA A 63 -0.04 -0.43 -10.34
C ALA A 63 -1.44 -0.92 -9.89
N HIS A 64 -1.56 -2.21 -9.59
CA HIS A 64 -2.83 -2.79 -9.16
C HIS A 64 -3.29 -2.23 -7.81
N LEU A 65 -2.36 -2.04 -6.87
CA LEU A 65 -2.71 -1.52 -5.55
C LEU A 65 -3.02 -0.02 -5.60
N ALA A 66 -2.34 0.74 -6.46
CA ALA A 66 -2.60 2.16 -6.72
C ALA A 66 -4.05 2.41 -7.15
N VAL A 67 -4.60 1.55 -8.01
CA VAL A 67 -6.02 1.60 -8.40
C VAL A 67 -6.92 1.43 -7.18
N ALA A 68 -6.67 0.41 -6.34
CA ALA A 68 -7.50 0.14 -5.18
C ALA A 68 -7.44 1.27 -4.13
N VAL A 69 -6.24 1.79 -3.81
CA VAL A 69 -6.11 2.88 -2.84
C VAL A 69 -6.69 4.20 -3.36
N THR A 70 -6.66 4.43 -4.68
CA THR A 70 -7.29 5.60 -5.29
C THR A 70 -8.82 5.50 -5.23
N ASP A 71 -9.39 4.36 -5.62
CA ASP A 71 -10.84 4.14 -5.65
C ASP A 71 -11.45 4.21 -4.23
N LEU A 72 -10.71 3.72 -3.23
CA LEU A 72 -11.08 3.83 -1.82
C LEU A 72 -10.81 5.23 -1.22
N GLY A 73 -10.22 6.16 -1.98
CA GLY A 73 -9.90 7.51 -1.54
C GLY A 73 -8.79 7.57 -0.49
N LEU A 74 -7.90 6.58 -0.42
CA LEU A 74 -6.84 6.49 0.60
C LEU A 74 -5.59 7.28 0.23
N ALA A 75 -5.19 7.22 -1.05
CA ALA A 75 -4.04 7.92 -1.59
C ALA A 75 -4.21 8.16 -3.09
N TYR A 76 -3.61 9.24 -3.58
CA TYR A 76 -3.53 9.56 -5.01
C TYR A 76 -2.14 10.11 -5.32
N GLU A 77 -1.44 9.49 -6.27
CA GLU A 77 -0.07 9.86 -6.67
C GLU A 77 0.11 9.57 -8.17
N HIS A 78 0.86 10.42 -8.87
CA HIS A 78 1.26 10.17 -10.25
C HIS A 78 2.49 9.27 -10.27
N LEU A 79 2.31 7.99 -10.62
CA LEU A 79 3.38 6.99 -10.56
C LEU A 79 4.23 6.88 -11.84
N VAL A 80 4.03 7.79 -12.80
CA VAL A 80 4.74 7.79 -14.09
C VAL A 80 6.26 7.90 -13.91
N ASP A 81 6.70 8.65 -12.89
CA ASP A 81 8.12 8.82 -12.57
C ASP A 81 8.74 7.53 -12.02
N LEU A 82 7.91 6.61 -11.51
CA LEU A 82 8.32 5.28 -11.09
C LEU A 82 8.21 4.25 -12.22
N GLY A 83 7.79 4.63 -13.43
CA GLY A 83 7.61 3.71 -14.56
C GLY A 83 6.43 2.76 -14.40
N VAL A 84 5.39 3.19 -13.69
CA VAL A 84 4.10 2.50 -13.50
C VAL A 84 3.04 3.09 -14.42
#